data_AF-L0FY22-F1
#
_entry.id   AF-L0FY22-F1
#
_cell.length_a   1.000
_cell.length_b   1.000
_cell.length_c   1.000
_cell.angle_alpha   90.00
_cell.angle_beta   90.00
_cell.angle_gamma   90.00
#
_symmetry.space_group_name_H-M   'P 1'
#
loop_
_entity.id
_entity.type
_entity.pdbx_description
1 polymer ?
#
loop_
_entity_poly.entity_id
_entity_poly.type
_entity_poly.pdbx_seq_one_letter_code
_entity_poly.pdbx_strand_id
1 'polypeptide(L)'
;MKSIRQRLTLLINNIDENLPDEEDIYGYEGISKRIITQSLKESYDLLGNLDDYKDKFEVIFLQRSLADLIKESKENLKGGILKSAESKFDDFLNNVQKIRYLIRETYIAVTDHPIRVDIDLKKAKDQLSELASDIDDLSDLYEKLESIKKSSEGFLQKLEEKDEFYTEHVESINSSETEIKSAKEKIQIIAEQIAEWQEQIKTSSTSIANNKGNYEALVEDISSLKEEIQEAKSEFSEELDSLHEANSKNEEQQALIQKTIEDANRAGMAGSFKKRKDELRLPLIFWQYFTILTLGLLIYLSFVLIKPLISDPNWEEIIIKLPILASCVWLCWFSAKQYGFTTRIREDYAYKYAVSMAFEGYKNAAREINKDLLEQLLSLTVLNISKNPISIFETKNNHGSPINEIIDSTLKRINIIGTNGKSEIEKE
;
A
#
# COMPACT_ATOMS: atom_id res chain seq x y z
N MET A 1 -67.63 4.33 -122.74
CA MET A 1 -66.23 3.89 -122.59
C MET A 1 -65.98 2.79 -121.56
N LYS A 2 -66.44 2.90 -120.28
CA LYS A 2 -66.31 1.80 -119.28
C LYS A 2 -66.70 0.39 -119.80
N SER A 3 -67.79 0.29 -120.57
CA SER A 3 -68.24 -0.99 -121.15
C SER A 3 -67.24 -1.59 -122.17
N ILE A 4 -66.55 -0.76 -122.97
CA ILE A 4 -65.59 -1.23 -123.98
C ILE A 4 -64.25 -1.58 -123.33
N ARG A 5 -63.83 -0.80 -122.32
CA ARG A 5 -62.68 -1.15 -121.48
C ARG A 5 -62.86 -2.53 -120.84
N GLN A 6 -64.03 -2.82 -120.27
CA GLN A 6 -64.35 -4.15 -119.76
C GLN A 6 -64.29 -5.24 -120.85
N ARG A 7 -64.83 -4.98 -122.05
CA ARG A 7 -64.73 -5.94 -123.18
C ARG A 7 -63.29 -6.20 -123.61
N LEU A 8 -62.45 -5.17 -123.61
CA LEU A 8 -61.02 -5.28 -123.92
C LEU A 8 -60.27 -6.06 -122.84
N THR A 9 -60.57 -5.84 -121.55
CA THR A 9 -60.04 -6.66 -120.44
C THR A 9 -60.44 -8.12 -120.59
N LEU A 10 -61.70 -8.39 -120.93
CA LEU A 10 -62.17 -9.76 -121.17
C LEU A 10 -61.49 -10.39 -122.39
N LEU A 11 -61.18 -9.62 -123.44
CA LEU A 11 -60.41 -10.09 -124.58
C LEU A 11 -58.97 -10.45 -124.17
N ILE A 12 -58.31 -9.60 -123.38
CA ILE A 12 -56.97 -9.85 -122.85
C ILE A 12 -56.95 -11.14 -122.02
N ASN A 13 -57.90 -11.32 -121.10
CA ASN A 13 -57.99 -12.56 -120.32
C ASN A 13 -58.25 -13.78 -121.22
N ASN A 14 -59.09 -13.63 -122.26
CA ASN A 14 -59.39 -14.71 -123.21
C ASN A 14 -58.17 -15.09 -124.08
N ILE A 15 -57.27 -14.14 -124.37
CA ILE A 15 -55.98 -14.39 -125.03
C ILE A 15 -55.08 -15.17 -124.07
N ASP A 16 -55.05 -14.77 -122.79
CA ASP A 16 -54.24 -15.45 -121.78
C ASP A 16 -54.68 -16.91 -121.56
N GLU A 17 -55.96 -17.21 -121.72
CA GLU A 17 -56.53 -18.56 -121.59
C GLU A 17 -56.38 -19.45 -122.85
N ASN A 18 -56.49 -18.88 -124.06
CA ASN A 18 -56.61 -19.69 -125.30
C ASN A 18 -55.36 -19.73 -126.18
N LEU A 19 -54.39 -18.82 -126.00
CA LEU A 19 -53.16 -18.82 -126.80
C LEU A 19 -52.02 -19.58 -126.08
N PRO A 20 -51.22 -20.37 -126.81
CA PRO A 20 -50.06 -21.06 -126.25
C PRO A 20 -48.95 -20.07 -125.83
N ASP A 21 -48.21 -20.43 -124.79
CA ASP A 21 -47.04 -19.66 -124.30
C ASP A 21 -45.76 -20.05 -125.09
N GLU A 22 -45.82 -19.91 -126.42
CA GLU A 22 -44.69 -20.12 -127.34
C GLU A 22 -44.10 -18.76 -127.80
N GLU A 23 -42.82 -18.74 -128.18
CA GLU A 23 -42.17 -17.52 -128.71
C GLU A 23 -42.78 -17.08 -130.05
N ASP A 24 -43.11 -18.05 -130.92
CA ASP A 24 -43.71 -17.83 -132.24
C ASP A 24 -45.03 -18.60 -132.36
N ILE A 25 -46.16 -17.93 -132.12
CA ILE A 25 -47.48 -18.57 -132.16
C ILE A 25 -47.88 -18.88 -133.60
N TYR A 26 -48.25 -20.14 -133.90
CA TYR A 26 -48.72 -20.62 -135.21
C TYR A 26 -47.80 -20.28 -136.40
N GLY A 27 -46.48 -20.17 -136.17
CA GLY A 27 -45.48 -19.92 -137.22
C GLY A 27 -45.26 -18.44 -137.60
N TYR A 28 -45.80 -17.50 -136.81
CA TYR A 28 -45.54 -16.07 -136.96
C TYR A 28 -44.32 -15.63 -136.14
N GLU A 29 -43.20 -15.33 -136.82
CA GLU A 29 -41.96 -14.87 -136.18
C GLU A 29 -42.18 -13.58 -135.36
N GLY A 30 -41.78 -13.61 -134.08
CA GLY A 30 -41.78 -12.45 -133.18
C GLY A 30 -43.15 -12.11 -132.58
N ILE A 31 -44.19 -12.92 -132.81
CA ILE A 31 -45.53 -12.73 -132.23
C ILE A 31 -45.73 -13.71 -131.07
N SER A 32 -45.44 -13.23 -129.86
CA SER A 32 -45.71 -13.95 -128.61
C SER A 32 -46.97 -13.46 -127.90
N LYS A 33 -47.59 -14.32 -127.10
CA LYS A 33 -48.74 -14.00 -126.24
C LYS A 33 -48.46 -12.75 -125.39
N ARG A 34 -47.25 -12.64 -124.82
CA ARG A 34 -46.81 -11.47 -124.05
C ARG A 34 -46.90 -10.17 -124.86
N ILE A 35 -46.44 -10.16 -126.11
CA ILE A 35 -46.45 -8.97 -126.97
C ILE A 35 -47.87 -8.54 -127.31
N ILE A 36 -48.75 -9.50 -127.65
CA ILE A 36 -50.17 -9.23 -127.93
C ILE A 36 -50.86 -8.66 -126.69
N THR A 37 -50.70 -9.31 -125.54
CA THR A 37 -51.29 -8.87 -124.25
C THR A 37 -50.75 -7.50 -123.84
N GLN A 38 -49.45 -7.23 -123.99
CA GLN A 38 -48.86 -5.92 -123.70
C GLN A 38 -49.40 -4.82 -124.63
N SER A 39 -49.49 -5.10 -125.94
CA SER A 39 -50.03 -4.17 -126.94
C SER A 39 -51.49 -3.78 -126.65
N LEU A 40 -52.31 -4.74 -126.23
CA LEU A 40 -53.70 -4.49 -125.84
C LEU A 40 -53.81 -3.78 -124.49
N LYS A 41 -52.91 -4.05 -123.52
CA LYS A 41 -52.83 -3.30 -122.25
C LYS A 41 -52.47 -1.83 -122.47
N GLU A 42 -51.48 -1.55 -123.33
CA GLU A 42 -51.15 -0.17 -123.75
C GLU A 42 -52.36 0.52 -124.38
N SER A 43 -53.10 -0.20 -125.24
CA SER A 43 -54.31 0.30 -125.88
C SER A 43 -55.45 0.54 -124.88
N TYR A 44 -55.56 -0.30 -123.84
CA TYR A 44 -56.52 -0.15 -122.75
C TYR A 44 -56.26 1.10 -121.91
N ASP A 45 -55.00 1.38 -121.59
CA ASP A 45 -54.61 2.55 -120.82
C ASP A 45 -54.88 3.83 -121.61
N LEU A 46 -54.53 3.86 -122.91
CA LEU A 46 -54.86 4.97 -123.82
C LEU A 46 -56.36 5.21 -123.95
N LEU A 47 -57.16 4.14 -124.02
CA LEU A 47 -58.61 4.24 -124.04
C LEU A 47 -59.15 4.84 -122.72
N GLY A 48 -58.49 4.62 -121.58
CA GLY A 48 -58.84 5.29 -120.33
C GLY A 48 -58.70 6.81 -120.38
N ASN A 49 -57.69 7.30 -121.08
CA ASN A 49 -57.42 8.74 -121.20
C ASN A 49 -58.41 9.47 -122.13
N LEU A 50 -59.19 8.74 -122.93
CA LEU A 50 -60.25 9.31 -123.76
C LEU A 50 -61.56 9.55 -122.96
N ASP A 51 -61.67 9.14 -121.68
CA ASP A 51 -62.93 9.18 -120.90
C ASP A 51 -63.45 10.63 -120.74
N ASP A 52 -62.53 11.59 -120.69
CA ASP A 52 -62.83 13.01 -120.59
C ASP A 52 -63.35 13.61 -121.92
N TYR A 53 -63.15 12.91 -123.04
CA TYR A 53 -63.56 13.34 -124.39
C TYR A 53 -64.70 12.48 -124.96
N LYS A 54 -65.44 11.78 -124.09
CA LYS A 54 -66.52 10.83 -124.44
C LYS A 54 -67.59 11.37 -125.39
N ASP A 55 -67.78 12.70 -125.45
CA ASP A 55 -68.84 13.36 -126.21
C ASP A 55 -68.39 13.76 -127.64
N LYS A 56 -67.11 13.60 -128.00
CA LYS A 56 -66.62 13.86 -129.37
C LYS A 56 -67.01 12.75 -130.34
N PHE A 57 -67.34 13.11 -131.58
CA PHE A 57 -67.82 12.18 -132.60
C PHE A 57 -66.82 11.05 -132.88
N GLU A 58 -65.53 11.36 -132.93
CA GLU A 58 -64.44 10.42 -133.18
C GLU A 58 -64.36 9.36 -132.07
N VAL A 59 -64.55 9.76 -130.80
CA VAL A 59 -64.53 8.85 -129.64
C VAL A 59 -65.79 7.97 -129.62
N ILE A 60 -66.94 8.49 -130.02
CA ILE A 60 -68.18 7.71 -130.14
C ILE A 60 -68.06 6.68 -131.28
N PHE A 61 -67.51 7.08 -132.42
CA PHE A 61 -67.28 6.18 -133.55
C PHE A 61 -66.25 5.10 -133.22
N LEU A 62 -65.13 5.48 -132.59
CA LEU A 62 -64.13 4.55 -132.06
C LEU A 62 -64.79 3.50 -131.17
N GLN A 63 -65.66 3.91 -130.24
CA GLN A 63 -66.31 2.99 -129.32
C GLN A 63 -67.12 1.90 -130.05
N ARG A 64 -67.84 2.30 -131.11
CA ARG A 64 -68.61 1.36 -131.93
C ARG A 64 -67.70 0.41 -132.71
N SER A 65 -66.69 0.96 -133.41
CA SER A 65 -65.73 0.18 -134.19
C SER A 65 -64.93 -0.79 -133.32
N LEU A 66 -64.52 -0.39 -132.11
CA LEU A 66 -63.85 -1.27 -131.16
C LEU A 66 -64.76 -2.38 -130.64
N ALA A 67 -66.04 -2.08 -130.39
CA ALA A 67 -66.98 -3.10 -129.93
C ALA A 67 -67.16 -4.22 -130.97
N ASP A 68 -67.19 -3.86 -132.26
CA ASP A 68 -67.28 -4.80 -133.38
C ASP A 68 -65.97 -5.59 -133.55
N LEU A 69 -64.81 -4.92 -133.59
CA LEU A 69 -63.50 -5.58 -133.70
C LEU A 69 -63.21 -6.52 -132.52
N ILE A 70 -63.52 -6.12 -131.28
CA ILE A 70 -63.31 -6.99 -130.09
C ILE A 70 -64.21 -8.22 -130.15
N LYS A 71 -65.44 -8.07 -130.66
CA LYS A 71 -66.37 -9.20 -130.82
C LYS A 71 -65.83 -10.18 -131.86
N GLU A 72 -65.40 -9.70 -133.03
CA GLU A 72 -64.78 -10.52 -134.07
C GLU A 72 -63.49 -11.21 -133.57
N SER A 73 -62.61 -10.48 -132.87
CA SER A 73 -61.41 -11.06 -132.27
C SER A 73 -61.73 -12.20 -131.30
N LYS A 74 -62.79 -12.07 -130.49
CA LYS A 74 -63.22 -13.13 -129.58
C LYS A 74 -63.80 -14.35 -130.33
N GLU A 75 -64.50 -14.13 -131.43
CA GLU A 75 -65.03 -15.21 -132.28
C GLU A 75 -63.90 -15.97 -133.00
N ASN A 76 -62.89 -15.26 -133.50
CA ASN A 76 -61.73 -15.85 -134.17
C ASN A 76 -60.90 -16.74 -133.24
N LEU A 77 -60.85 -16.43 -131.93
CA LEU A 77 -60.16 -17.24 -130.93
C LEU A 77 -60.91 -18.53 -130.51
N LYS A 78 -62.18 -18.74 -130.92
CA LYS A 78 -63.00 -19.88 -130.48
C LYS A 78 -62.89 -21.16 -131.35
N GLY A 79 -62.01 -21.20 -132.37
CA GLY A 79 -61.96 -22.30 -133.34
C GLY A 79 -60.95 -23.41 -133.02
N GLY A 80 -61.41 -24.64 -132.83
CA GLY A 80 -60.56 -25.83 -132.64
C GLY A 80 -59.91 -26.36 -133.94
N ILE A 81 -58.61 -26.64 -133.84
CA ILE A 81 -57.73 -27.62 -134.52
C ILE A 81 -57.83 -27.81 -136.06
N LEU A 82 -56.70 -27.45 -136.69
CA LEU A 82 -56.12 -27.78 -138.02
C LEU A 82 -56.77 -27.22 -139.31
N LYS A 83 -55.96 -26.43 -140.04
CA LYS A 83 -56.14 -25.71 -141.32
C LYS A 83 -57.05 -24.46 -141.35
N SER A 84 -58.08 -24.33 -140.50
CA SER A 84 -58.83 -23.05 -140.38
C SER A 84 -58.29 -22.10 -139.31
N ALA A 85 -57.38 -22.58 -138.45
CA ALA A 85 -56.87 -21.84 -137.30
C ALA A 85 -55.86 -20.74 -137.70
N GLU A 86 -54.97 -20.97 -138.67
CA GLU A 86 -53.98 -19.99 -139.12
C GLU A 86 -54.65 -18.75 -139.74
N SER A 87 -55.59 -18.93 -140.66
CA SER A 87 -56.33 -17.80 -141.27
C SER A 87 -57.14 -17.01 -140.23
N LYS A 88 -57.77 -17.69 -139.27
CA LYS A 88 -58.52 -17.02 -138.19
C LYS A 88 -57.60 -16.29 -137.22
N PHE A 89 -56.39 -16.82 -136.99
CA PHE A 89 -55.38 -16.17 -136.18
C PHE A 89 -54.81 -14.93 -136.89
N ASP A 90 -54.62 -14.97 -138.21
CA ASP A 90 -54.26 -13.80 -139.02
C ASP A 90 -55.32 -12.70 -138.90
N ASP A 91 -56.59 -13.06 -139.05
CA ASP A 91 -57.72 -12.14 -138.89
C ASP A 91 -57.78 -11.56 -137.47
N PHE A 92 -57.48 -12.38 -136.46
CA PHE A 92 -57.36 -11.93 -135.07
C PHE A 92 -56.23 -10.91 -134.88
N LEU A 93 -55.03 -11.18 -135.42
CA LEU A 93 -53.88 -10.26 -135.34
C LEU A 93 -54.17 -8.94 -136.07
N ASN A 94 -54.78 -9.01 -137.26
CA ASN A 94 -55.23 -7.85 -138.01
C ASN A 94 -56.23 -7.01 -137.21
N ASN A 95 -57.16 -7.66 -136.50
CA ASN A 95 -58.12 -6.97 -135.63
C ASN A 95 -57.46 -6.36 -134.39
N VAL A 96 -56.49 -7.03 -133.76
CA VAL A 96 -55.68 -6.46 -132.66
C VAL A 96 -54.91 -5.22 -133.11
N GLN A 97 -54.30 -5.28 -134.30
CA GLN A 97 -53.59 -4.13 -134.88
C GLN A 97 -54.55 -2.98 -135.18
N LYS A 98 -55.71 -3.24 -135.77
CA LYS A 98 -56.76 -2.23 -136.02
C LYS A 98 -57.26 -1.59 -134.74
N ILE A 99 -57.51 -2.38 -133.68
CA ILE A 99 -57.88 -1.87 -132.35
C ILE A 99 -56.84 -0.85 -131.88
N ARG A 100 -55.55 -1.22 -131.91
CA ARG A 100 -54.46 -0.33 -131.49
C ARG A 100 -54.36 0.93 -132.34
N TYR A 101 -54.46 0.80 -133.66
CA TYR A 101 -54.33 1.91 -134.58
C TYR A 101 -55.47 2.91 -134.42
N LEU A 102 -56.72 2.44 -134.40
CA LEU A 102 -57.90 3.29 -134.21
C LEU A 102 -57.87 4.03 -132.88
N ILE A 103 -57.45 3.38 -131.78
CA ILE A 103 -57.32 4.03 -130.48
C ILE A 103 -56.27 5.14 -130.55
N ARG A 104 -55.10 4.86 -131.16
CA ARG A 104 -54.02 5.86 -131.28
C ARG A 104 -54.38 7.01 -132.21
N GLU A 105 -54.98 6.74 -133.37
CA GLU A 105 -55.44 7.79 -134.30
C GLU A 105 -56.51 8.66 -133.65
N THR A 106 -57.51 8.06 -133.01
CA THR A 106 -58.56 8.82 -132.32
C THR A 106 -57.97 9.66 -131.18
N TYR A 107 -57.00 9.12 -130.43
CA TYR A 107 -56.30 9.88 -129.40
C TYR A 107 -55.58 11.09 -129.99
N ILE A 108 -54.85 10.93 -131.11
CA ILE A 108 -54.17 12.03 -131.79
C ILE A 108 -55.17 13.04 -132.37
N ALA A 109 -56.30 12.60 -132.92
CA ALA A 109 -57.30 13.47 -133.52
C ALA A 109 -58.08 14.31 -132.48
N VAL A 110 -58.24 13.78 -131.27
CA VAL A 110 -59.08 14.37 -130.22
C VAL A 110 -58.29 15.19 -129.21
N THR A 111 -56.99 14.92 -129.06
CA THR A 111 -56.14 15.55 -128.03
C THR A 111 -54.98 16.33 -128.65
N ASP A 112 -54.78 17.57 -128.19
CA ASP A 112 -53.68 18.43 -128.65
C ASP A 112 -52.34 18.16 -127.93
N HIS A 113 -52.21 17.06 -127.17
CA HIS A 113 -51.11 16.84 -126.19
C HIS A 113 -50.46 15.44 -126.27
N PRO A 114 -49.13 15.31 -126.07
CA PRO A 114 -48.41 14.03 -126.16
C PRO A 114 -48.59 13.11 -124.92
N ILE A 115 -48.79 11.82 -125.18
CA ILE A 115 -49.23 10.73 -124.27
C ILE A 115 -48.51 10.54 -122.90
N ARG A 116 -47.29 11.06 -122.68
CA ARG A 116 -46.41 10.58 -121.57
C ARG A 116 -46.55 11.26 -120.20
N VAL A 117 -47.16 12.44 -120.06
CA VAL A 117 -46.95 13.30 -118.87
C VAL A 117 -47.90 13.02 -117.69
N ASP A 118 -49.14 12.58 -117.93
CA ASP A 118 -50.16 12.50 -116.86
C ASP A 118 -50.03 11.28 -115.92
N ILE A 119 -49.46 10.18 -116.43
CA ILE A 119 -49.27 8.95 -115.64
C ILE A 119 -48.23 9.16 -114.53
N ASP A 120 -47.16 9.90 -114.81
CA ASP A 120 -46.08 10.14 -113.86
C ASP A 120 -46.48 11.16 -112.79
N LEU A 121 -47.30 12.16 -113.15
CA LEU A 121 -47.78 13.18 -112.21
C LEU A 121 -48.72 12.60 -111.14
N LYS A 122 -49.52 11.59 -111.48
CA LYS A 122 -50.38 10.90 -110.50
C LYS A 122 -49.56 10.06 -109.52
N LYS A 123 -48.57 9.30 -110.01
CA LYS A 123 -47.67 8.50 -109.14
C LYS A 123 -46.92 9.37 -108.14
N ALA A 124 -46.44 10.54 -108.56
CA ALA A 124 -45.75 11.47 -107.69
C ALA A 124 -46.63 11.99 -106.54
N LYS A 125 -47.94 12.20 -106.79
CA LYS A 125 -48.89 12.64 -105.74
C LYS A 125 -49.19 11.55 -104.72
N ASP A 126 -49.39 10.31 -105.18
CA ASP A 126 -49.65 9.18 -104.29
C ASP A 126 -48.45 8.91 -103.38
N GLN A 127 -47.21 8.98 -103.92
CA GLN A 127 -45.98 8.89 -103.14
C GLN A 127 -45.81 10.03 -102.13
N LEU A 128 -46.21 11.26 -102.50
CA LEU A 128 -46.13 12.40 -101.60
C LEU A 128 -47.13 12.27 -100.43
N SER A 129 -48.31 11.69 -100.68
CA SER A 129 -49.28 11.38 -99.63
C SER A 129 -48.80 10.28 -98.69
N GLU A 130 -48.13 9.24 -99.21
CA GLU A 130 -47.53 8.16 -98.41
C GLU A 130 -46.39 8.72 -97.54
N LEU A 131 -45.49 9.51 -98.12
CA LEU A 131 -44.38 10.13 -97.40
C LEU A 131 -44.87 11.12 -96.32
N ALA A 132 -45.99 11.80 -96.55
CA ALA A 132 -46.60 12.68 -95.55
C ALA A 132 -47.14 11.88 -94.34
N SER A 133 -47.69 10.68 -94.58
CA SER A 133 -48.12 9.76 -93.51
C SER A 133 -46.92 9.24 -92.71
N ASP A 134 -45.84 8.84 -93.39
CA ASP A 134 -44.62 8.35 -92.74
C ASP A 134 -43.94 9.42 -91.87
N ILE A 135 -44.01 10.70 -92.28
CA ILE A 135 -43.50 11.82 -91.49
C ILE A 135 -44.30 12.02 -90.20
N ASP A 136 -45.63 11.84 -90.25
CA ASP A 136 -46.51 11.93 -89.08
C ASP A 136 -46.18 10.81 -88.08
N ASP A 137 -46.06 9.56 -88.58
CA ASP A 137 -45.67 8.41 -87.77
C ASP A 137 -44.26 8.57 -87.15
N LEU A 138 -43.31 9.16 -87.89
CA LEU A 138 -41.97 9.49 -87.37
C LEU A 138 -42.01 10.57 -86.29
N SER A 139 -42.87 11.57 -86.43
CA SER A 139 -43.06 12.61 -85.41
C SER A 139 -43.59 12.01 -84.11
N ASP A 140 -44.60 11.14 -84.20
CA ASP A 140 -45.16 10.40 -83.06
C ASP A 140 -44.12 9.51 -82.37
N LEU A 141 -43.26 8.83 -83.15
CA LEU A 141 -42.17 8.03 -82.59
C LEU A 141 -41.11 8.90 -81.91
N TYR A 142 -40.79 10.07 -82.48
CA TYR A 142 -39.84 11.00 -81.89
C TYR A 142 -40.35 11.54 -80.54
N GLU A 143 -41.62 11.92 -80.45
CA GLU A 143 -42.23 12.35 -79.18
C GLU A 143 -42.20 11.24 -78.11
N LYS A 144 -42.51 10.00 -78.50
CA LYS A 144 -42.40 8.85 -77.60
C LYS A 144 -40.96 8.64 -77.13
N LEU A 145 -39.99 8.70 -78.04
CA LEU A 145 -38.57 8.53 -77.71
C LEU A 145 -38.08 9.62 -76.76
N GLU A 146 -38.48 10.88 -76.98
CA GLU A 146 -38.12 11.99 -76.09
C GLU A 146 -38.76 11.83 -74.71
N SER A 147 -40.00 11.33 -74.62
CA SER A 147 -40.65 11.03 -73.34
C SER A 147 -39.94 9.92 -72.57
N ILE A 148 -39.47 8.86 -73.26
CA ILE A 148 -38.71 7.76 -72.66
C ILE A 148 -37.35 8.26 -72.18
N LYS A 149 -36.64 9.04 -73.00
CA LYS A 149 -35.35 9.64 -72.64
C LYS A 149 -35.47 10.47 -71.36
N LYS A 150 -36.46 11.35 -71.28
CA LYS A 150 -36.72 12.17 -70.09
C LYS A 150 -37.04 11.32 -68.85
N SER A 151 -37.79 10.23 -69.02
CA SER A 151 -38.05 9.29 -67.92
C SER A 151 -36.79 8.55 -67.48
N SER A 152 -35.91 8.17 -68.41
CA SER A 152 -34.64 7.48 -68.13
C SER A 152 -33.67 8.41 -67.41
N GLU A 153 -33.56 9.67 -67.82
CA GLU A 153 -32.76 10.70 -67.14
C GLU A 153 -33.25 10.91 -65.69
N GLY A 154 -34.56 11.01 -65.49
CA GLY A 154 -35.14 11.10 -64.15
C GLY A 154 -34.91 9.85 -63.28
N PHE A 155 -34.74 8.67 -63.89
CA PHE A 155 -34.38 7.45 -63.17
C PHE A 155 -32.89 7.43 -62.81
N LEU A 156 -32.01 7.85 -63.73
CA LEU A 156 -30.57 7.96 -63.49
C LEU A 156 -30.28 8.93 -62.35
N GLN A 157 -30.91 10.10 -62.32
CA GLN A 157 -30.75 11.07 -61.24
C GLN A 157 -31.13 10.46 -59.88
N LYS A 158 -32.26 9.76 -59.80
CA LYS A 158 -32.68 9.07 -58.56
C LYS A 158 -31.73 7.94 -58.15
N LEU A 159 -31.06 7.33 -59.12
CA LEU A 159 -30.08 6.27 -58.87
C LEU A 159 -28.78 6.86 -58.31
N GLU A 160 -28.31 7.98 -58.88
CA GLU A 160 -27.16 8.75 -58.40
C GLU A 160 -27.39 9.28 -56.98
N GLU A 161 -28.55 9.90 -56.71
CA GLU A 161 -28.92 10.37 -55.36
C GLU A 161 -28.91 9.23 -54.32
N LYS A 162 -29.35 8.03 -54.72
CA LYS A 162 -29.30 6.86 -53.86
C LYS A 162 -27.89 6.32 -53.66
N ASP A 163 -27.07 6.33 -54.71
CA ASP A 163 -25.68 5.86 -54.65
C ASP A 163 -24.84 6.76 -53.72
N GLU A 164 -25.03 8.08 -53.81
CA GLU A 164 -24.42 9.05 -52.90
C GLU A 164 -24.88 8.82 -51.44
N PHE A 165 -26.19 8.65 -51.22
CA PHE A 165 -26.75 8.32 -49.91
C PHE A 165 -26.18 7.02 -49.33
N TYR A 166 -26.06 5.96 -50.14
CA TYR A 166 -25.46 4.70 -49.69
C TYR A 166 -23.98 4.85 -49.38
N THR A 167 -23.23 5.62 -50.17
CA THR A 167 -21.81 5.87 -49.96
C THR A 167 -21.56 6.60 -48.64
N GLU A 168 -22.33 7.66 -48.36
CA GLU A 168 -22.25 8.40 -47.10
C GLU A 168 -22.59 7.51 -45.88
N HIS A 169 -23.61 6.66 -46.00
CA HIS A 169 -23.95 5.71 -44.94
C HIS A 169 -22.88 4.63 -44.73
N VAL A 170 -22.24 4.13 -45.79
CA VAL A 170 -21.13 3.18 -45.66
C VAL A 170 -19.93 3.84 -44.96
N GLU A 171 -19.60 5.09 -45.28
CA GLU A 171 -18.56 5.84 -44.57
C GLU A 171 -18.90 6.05 -43.10
N SER A 172 -20.14 6.42 -42.79
CA SER A 172 -20.61 6.57 -41.41
C SER A 172 -20.55 5.25 -40.62
N ILE A 173 -20.95 4.14 -41.23
CA ILE A 173 -20.86 2.79 -40.63
C ILE A 173 -19.40 2.43 -40.36
N ASN A 174 -18.51 2.64 -41.32
CA ASN A 174 -17.08 2.34 -41.15
C ASN A 174 -16.47 3.18 -40.03
N SER A 175 -16.82 4.47 -39.93
CA SER A 175 -16.37 5.33 -38.82
C SER A 175 -16.85 4.78 -37.47
N SER A 176 -18.14 4.42 -37.37
CA SER A 176 -18.71 3.83 -36.15
C SER A 176 -18.06 2.48 -35.79
N GLU A 177 -17.73 1.64 -36.77
CA GLU A 177 -17.04 0.37 -36.55
C GLU A 177 -15.65 0.59 -35.94
N THR A 178 -14.90 1.58 -36.42
CA THR A 178 -13.58 1.91 -35.86
C THR A 178 -13.68 2.43 -34.42
N GLU A 179 -14.68 3.26 -34.11
CA GLU A 179 -14.95 3.70 -32.74
C GLU A 179 -15.30 2.52 -31.82
N ILE A 180 -16.18 1.61 -32.28
CA ILE A 180 -16.56 0.40 -31.53
C ILE A 180 -15.34 -0.49 -31.26
N LYS A 181 -14.44 -0.69 -32.23
CA LYS A 181 -13.19 -1.45 -32.02
C LYS A 181 -12.33 -0.80 -30.94
N SER A 182 -12.14 0.52 -30.99
CA SER A 182 -11.36 1.25 -29.98
C SER A 182 -12.00 1.17 -28.59
N ALA A 183 -13.33 1.23 -28.50
CA ALA A 183 -14.06 1.10 -27.24
C ALA A 183 -13.91 -0.32 -26.66
N LYS A 184 -13.95 -1.34 -27.51
CA LYS A 184 -13.74 -2.74 -27.11
C LYS A 184 -12.33 -2.96 -26.52
N GLU A 185 -11.29 -2.41 -27.15
CA GLU A 185 -9.91 -2.47 -26.64
C GLU A 185 -9.80 -1.80 -25.27
N LYS A 186 -10.40 -0.62 -25.10
CA LYS A 186 -10.43 0.07 -23.80
C LYS A 186 -11.16 -0.75 -22.73
N ILE A 187 -12.29 -1.36 -23.08
CA ILE A 187 -13.04 -2.23 -22.17
C ILE A 187 -12.21 -3.44 -21.75
N GLN A 188 -11.44 -4.03 -22.68
CA GLN A 188 -10.56 -5.15 -22.37
C GLN A 188 -9.46 -4.74 -21.38
N ILE A 189 -8.81 -3.60 -21.58
CA ILE A 189 -7.80 -3.07 -20.66
C ILE A 189 -8.40 -2.82 -19.27
N ILE A 190 -9.60 -2.22 -19.21
CA ILE A 190 -10.31 -1.99 -17.94
C ILE A 190 -10.64 -3.33 -17.24
N ALA A 191 -11.06 -4.34 -17.99
CA ALA A 191 -11.37 -5.66 -17.44
C ALA A 191 -10.11 -6.33 -16.84
N GLU A 192 -8.96 -6.22 -17.50
CA GLU A 192 -7.67 -6.71 -16.99
C GLU A 192 -7.26 -5.96 -15.71
N GLN A 193 -7.40 -4.63 -15.68
CA GLN A 193 -7.12 -3.83 -14.48
C GLN A 193 -8.05 -4.16 -13.30
N ILE A 194 -9.34 -4.41 -13.56
CA ILE A 194 -10.29 -4.83 -12.52
C ILE A 194 -9.87 -6.17 -11.91
N ALA A 195 -9.43 -7.13 -12.73
CA ALA A 195 -8.95 -8.41 -12.24
C ALA A 195 -7.70 -8.26 -11.35
N GLU A 196 -6.75 -7.41 -11.76
CA GLU A 196 -5.57 -7.10 -10.96
C GLU A 196 -5.93 -6.45 -9.61
N TRP A 197 -6.81 -5.45 -9.62
CA TRP A 197 -7.28 -4.80 -8.39
C TRP A 197 -8.01 -5.76 -7.46
N GLN A 198 -8.78 -6.71 -7.99
CA GLN A 198 -9.42 -7.75 -7.17
C GLN A 198 -8.39 -8.64 -6.45
N GLU A 199 -7.30 -9.01 -7.12
CA GLU A 199 -6.21 -9.77 -6.51
C GLU A 199 -5.47 -8.96 -5.44
N GLN A 200 -5.18 -7.68 -5.72
CA GLN A 200 -4.56 -6.76 -4.75
C GLN A 200 -5.46 -6.54 -3.52
N ILE A 201 -6.78 -6.41 -3.70
CA ILE A 201 -7.73 -6.30 -2.59
C ILE A 201 -7.73 -7.58 -1.75
N LYS A 202 -7.71 -8.76 -2.39
CA LYS A 202 -7.70 -10.06 -1.68
C LYS A 202 -6.41 -10.26 -0.86
N THR A 203 -5.26 -9.95 -1.46
CA THR A 203 -3.96 -10.02 -0.77
C THR A 203 -3.88 -9.02 0.38
N SER A 204 -4.29 -7.77 0.15
CA SER A 204 -4.35 -6.74 1.21
C SER A 204 -5.29 -7.14 2.34
N SER A 205 -6.48 -7.68 2.04
CA SER A 205 -7.43 -8.18 3.04
C SER A 205 -6.84 -9.32 3.88
N THR A 206 -6.07 -10.22 3.27
CA THR A 206 -5.41 -11.33 3.98
C THR A 206 -4.31 -10.80 4.90
N SER A 207 -3.51 -9.85 4.41
CA SER A 207 -2.48 -9.17 5.22
C SER A 207 -3.08 -8.40 6.40
N ILE A 208 -4.20 -7.71 6.20
CA ILE A 208 -4.93 -7.02 7.28
C ILE A 208 -5.43 -8.03 8.32
N ALA A 209 -5.99 -9.16 7.90
CA ALA A 209 -6.45 -10.20 8.82
C ALA A 209 -5.29 -10.79 9.64
N ASN A 210 -4.15 -11.09 9.01
CA ASN A 210 -2.95 -11.55 9.71
C ASN A 210 -2.40 -10.50 10.68
N ASN A 211 -2.30 -9.23 10.25
CA ASN A 211 -1.84 -8.15 11.12
C ASN A 211 -2.77 -7.93 12.31
N LYS A 212 -4.09 -8.08 12.12
CA LYS A 212 -5.06 -8.04 13.20
C LYS A 212 -4.82 -9.17 14.21
N GLY A 213 -4.63 -10.41 13.74
CA GLY A 213 -4.31 -11.55 14.61
C GLY A 213 -3.01 -11.34 15.39
N ASN A 214 -1.96 -10.82 14.74
CA ASN A 214 -0.71 -10.47 15.40
C ASN A 214 -0.89 -9.37 16.45
N TYR A 215 -1.74 -8.36 16.17
CA TYR A 215 -2.04 -7.29 17.12
C TYR A 215 -2.82 -7.81 18.34
N GLU A 216 -3.80 -8.69 18.13
CA GLU A 216 -4.55 -9.33 19.22
C GLU A 216 -3.63 -10.18 20.12
N ALA A 217 -2.72 -10.96 19.53
CA ALA A 217 -1.71 -11.71 20.29
C ALA A 217 -0.76 -10.78 21.08
N LEU A 218 -0.31 -9.68 20.47
CA LEU A 218 0.58 -8.72 21.13
C LEU A 218 -0.11 -7.99 22.28
N VAL A 219 -1.42 -7.72 22.16
CA VAL A 219 -2.23 -7.16 23.25
C VAL A 219 -2.35 -8.16 24.40
N GLU A 220 -2.55 -9.45 24.10
CA GLU A 220 -2.57 -10.51 25.10
C GLU A 220 -1.22 -10.63 25.82
N ASP A 221 -0.11 -10.64 25.09
CA ASP A 221 1.26 -10.65 25.64
C ASP A 221 1.54 -9.42 26.51
N ILE A 222 1.10 -8.22 26.10
CA ILE A 222 1.24 -7.01 26.92
C ILE A 222 0.42 -7.11 28.20
N SER A 223 -0.78 -7.72 28.13
CA SER A 223 -1.63 -7.87 29.30
C SER A 223 -1.03 -8.84 30.33
N SER A 224 -0.47 -9.97 29.89
CA SER A 224 0.23 -10.91 30.77
C SER A 224 1.50 -10.30 31.36
N LEU A 225 2.34 -9.65 30.55
CA LEU A 225 3.53 -8.93 31.02
C LEU A 225 3.19 -7.86 32.05
N LYS A 226 2.06 -7.16 31.88
CA LYS A 226 1.60 -6.17 32.85
C LYS A 226 1.23 -6.81 34.19
N GLU A 227 0.57 -7.97 34.18
CA GLU A 227 0.25 -8.73 35.38
C GLU A 227 1.52 -9.20 36.09
N GLU A 228 2.48 -9.78 35.35
CA GLU A 228 3.79 -10.20 35.88
C GLU A 228 4.56 -9.03 36.52
N ILE A 229 4.60 -7.87 35.85
CA ILE A 229 5.25 -6.67 36.40
C ILE A 229 4.55 -6.20 37.67
N GLN A 230 3.22 -6.32 37.75
CA GLN A 230 2.46 -5.89 38.91
C GLN A 230 2.66 -6.83 40.10
N GLU A 231 2.75 -8.13 39.85
CA GLU A 231 3.10 -9.15 40.86
C GLU A 231 4.54 -8.95 41.36
N ALA A 232 5.52 -8.85 40.45
CA ALA A 232 6.93 -8.59 40.81
C ALA A 232 7.10 -7.28 41.60
N LYS A 233 6.32 -6.25 41.28
CA LYS A 233 6.31 -4.99 42.06
C LYS A 233 5.78 -5.20 43.48
N SER A 234 4.75 -6.05 43.64
CA SER A 234 4.20 -6.38 44.96
C SER A 234 5.22 -7.14 45.81
N GLU A 235 5.85 -8.16 45.23
CA GLU A 235 6.91 -8.94 45.90
C GLU A 235 8.09 -8.05 46.29
N PHE A 236 8.54 -7.19 45.38
CA PHE A 236 9.64 -6.26 45.66
C PHE A 236 9.29 -5.26 46.77
N SER A 237 8.03 -4.81 46.85
CA SER A 237 7.54 -3.96 47.94
C SER A 237 7.64 -4.68 49.29
N GLU A 238 7.17 -5.92 49.37
CA GLU A 238 7.22 -6.72 50.61
C GLU A 238 8.67 -7.00 51.04
N GLU A 239 9.55 -7.31 50.07
CA GLU A 239 10.96 -7.56 50.36
C GLU A 239 11.68 -6.29 50.84
N LEU A 240 11.34 -5.13 50.28
CA LEU A 240 11.89 -3.84 50.71
C LEU A 240 11.45 -3.48 52.14
N ASP A 241 10.19 -3.73 52.49
CA ASP A 241 9.69 -3.57 53.86
C ASP A 241 10.43 -4.50 54.83
N SER A 242 10.64 -5.77 54.43
CA SER A 242 11.37 -6.75 55.24
C SER A 242 12.85 -6.33 55.44
N LEU A 243 13.48 -5.75 54.42
CA LEU A 243 14.84 -5.23 54.46
C LEU A 243 14.92 -4.04 55.41
N HIS A 244 13.94 -3.13 55.37
CA HIS A 244 13.87 -2.00 56.29
C HIS A 244 13.72 -2.47 57.74
N GLU A 245 12.88 -3.45 58.01
CA GLU A 245 12.72 -4.03 59.35
C GLU A 245 14.02 -4.71 59.82
N ALA A 246 14.67 -5.50 58.95
CA ALA A 246 15.94 -6.14 59.26
C ALA A 246 17.05 -5.13 59.55
N ASN A 247 17.12 -4.05 58.76
CA ASN A 247 18.13 -3.01 58.94
C ASN A 247 17.91 -2.23 60.24
N SER A 248 16.65 -1.91 60.58
CA SER A 248 16.29 -1.29 61.86
C SER A 248 16.68 -2.17 63.04
N LYS A 249 16.41 -3.49 62.98
CA LYS A 249 16.86 -4.45 64.00
C LYS A 249 18.39 -4.51 64.11
N ASN A 250 19.10 -4.43 63.00
CA ASN A 250 20.57 -4.42 62.99
C ASN A 250 21.13 -3.15 63.65
N GLU A 251 20.57 -1.97 63.35
CA GLU A 251 20.94 -0.72 64.02
C GLU A 251 20.70 -0.78 65.53
N GLU A 252 19.56 -1.32 65.96
CA GLU A 252 19.24 -1.51 67.38
C GLU A 252 20.22 -2.48 68.05
N GLN A 253 20.55 -3.60 67.39
CA GLN A 253 21.54 -4.55 67.86
C GLN A 253 22.94 -3.95 67.95
N GLN A 254 23.36 -3.15 66.97
CA GLN A 254 24.65 -2.46 67.01
C GLN A 254 24.74 -1.48 68.17
N ALA A 255 23.68 -0.72 68.42
CA ALA A 255 23.60 0.17 69.57
C ALA A 255 23.66 -0.61 70.90
N LEU A 256 22.96 -1.74 70.99
CA LEU A 256 23.00 -2.62 72.16
C LEU A 256 24.40 -3.22 72.38
N ILE A 257 25.06 -3.69 71.32
CA ILE A 257 26.42 -4.25 71.38
C ILE A 257 27.40 -3.18 71.84
N GLN A 258 27.34 -1.98 71.26
CA GLN A 258 28.23 -0.87 71.64
C GLN A 258 28.06 -0.52 73.12
N LYS A 259 26.81 -0.40 73.59
CA LYS A 259 26.49 -0.16 74.99
C LYS A 259 26.98 -1.30 75.90
N THR A 260 26.80 -2.54 75.47
CA THR A 260 27.24 -3.73 76.23
C THR A 260 28.77 -3.78 76.34
N ILE A 261 29.50 -3.45 75.27
CA ILE A 261 30.97 -3.37 75.28
C ILE A 261 31.45 -2.26 76.23
N GLU A 262 30.80 -1.09 76.19
CA GLU A 262 31.11 0.02 77.10
C GLU A 262 30.85 -0.36 78.56
N ASP A 263 29.69 -0.96 78.85
CA ASP A 263 29.32 -1.42 80.19
C ASP A 263 30.25 -2.55 80.68
N ALA A 264 30.61 -3.51 79.82
CA ALA A 264 31.52 -4.61 80.15
C ALA A 264 32.95 -4.13 80.39
N ASN A 265 33.46 -3.19 79.58
CA ASN A 265 34.79 -2.60 79.78
C ASN A 265 34.84 -1.79 81.09
N ARG A 266 33.81 -0.99 81.36
CA ARG A 266 33.69 -0.23 82.61
C ARG A 266 33.59 -1.14 83.83
N ALA A 267 32.80 -2.21 83.74
CA ALA A 267 32.60 -3.16 84.84
C ALA A 267 33.82 -4.06 85.06
N GLY A 268 34.51 -4.51 84.00
CA GLY A 268 35.63 -5.44 84.09
C GLY A 268 36.87 -4.84 84.75
N MET A 269 37.35 -3.69 84.25
CA MET A 269 38.56 -3.07 84.79
C MET A 269 38.32 -2.34 86.12
N ALA A 270 37.36 -1.41 86.18
CA ALA A 270 37.10 -0.66 87.41
C ALA A 270 36.46 -1.52 88.51
N GLY A 271 35.62 -2.50 88.16
CA GLY A 271 34.99 -3.39 89.13
C GLY A 271 36.00 -4.23 89.93
N SER A 272 37.09 -4.69 89.30
CA SER A 272 38.15 -5.44 89.98
C SER A 272 38.88 -4.62 91.06
N PHE A 273 39.21 -3.36 90.75
CA PHE A 273 39.84 -2.44 91.72
C PHE A 273 38.87 -2.04 92.84
N LYS A 274 37.59 -1.81 92.51
CA LYS A 274 36.54 -1.55 93.51
C LYS A 274 36.40 -2.70 94.50
N LYS A 275 36.28 -3.93 93.98
CA LYS A 275 36.18 -5.15 94.79
C LYS A 275 37.37 -5.26 95.74
N ARG A 276 38.60 -5.05 95.25
CA ARG A 276 39.80 -5.12 96.09
C ARG A 276 39.88 -4.01 97.14
N LYS A 277 39.49 -2.78 96.80
CA LYS A 277 39.37 -1.66 97.75
C LYS A 277 38.38 -1.96 98.88
N ASP A 278 37.27 -2.62 98.55
CA ASP A 278 36.20 -2.95 99.48
C ASP A 278 36.60 -4.16 100.36
N GLU A 279 37.27 -5.18 99.82
CA GLU A 279 37.86 -6.29 100.59
C GLU A 279 38.86 -5.80 101.65
N LEU A 280 39.68 -4.78 101.33
CA LEU A 280 40.65 -4.19 102.25
C LEU A 280 40.01 -3.35 103.38
N ARG A 281 38.71 -3.03 103.29
CA ARG A 281 37.99 -2.29 104.34
C ARG A 281 37.90 -3.10 105.64
N LEU A 282 37.65 -4.41 105.54
CA LEU A 282 37.52 -5.27 106.72
C LEU A 282 38.85 -5.39 107.50
N PRO A 283 40.00 -5.71 106.87
CA PRO A 283 41.30 -5.67 107.52
C PRO A 283 41.64 -4.28 108.09
N LEU A 284 41.33 -3.20 107.37
CA LEU A 284 41.59 -1.84 107.84
C LEU A 284 40.86 -1.55 109.16
N ILE A 285 39.57 -1.87 109.22
CA ILE A 285 38.75 -1.69 110.43
C ILE A 285 39.27 -2.59 111.55
N PHE A 286 39.65 -3.83 111.25
CA PHE A 286 40.26 -4.74 112.23
C PHE A 286 41.54 -4.15 112.82
N TRP A 287 42.48 -3.70 111.98
CA TRP A 287 43.72 -3.09 112.44
C TRP A 287 43.48 -1.75 113.15
N GLN A 288 42.46 -0.99 112.78
CA GLN A 288 42.06 0.24 113.48
C GLN A 288 41.56 -0.05 114.89
N TYR A 289 40.68 -1.04 115.07
CA TYR A 289 40.25 -1.43 116.41
C TYR A 289 41.38 -2.06 117.21
N PHE A 290 42.24 -2.84 116.56
CA PHE A 290 43.40 -3.47 117.19
C PHE A 290 44.45 -2.43 117.64
N THR A 291 44.68 -1.35 116.89
CA THR A 291 45.54 -0.23 117.33
C THR A 291 44.97 0.50 118.53
N ILE A 292 43.66 0.81 118.51
CA ILE A 292 43.01 1.49 119.63
C ILE A 292 43.04 0.61 120.89
N LEU A 293 42.80 -0.70 120.74
CA LEU A 293 42.86 -1.66 121.84
C LEU A 293 44.27 -1.79 122.43
N THR A 294 45.29 -1.95 121.59
CA THR A 294 46.69 -2.05 122.03
C THR A 294 47.18 -0.77 122.68
N LEU A 295 46.77 0.40 122.18
CA LEU A 295 47.06 1.69 122.78
C LEU A 295 46.38 1.85 124.15
N GLY A 296 45.10 1.46 124.26
CA GLY A 296 44.37 1.46 125.55
C GLY A 296 44.99 0.52 126.58
N LEU A 297 45.42 -0.67 126.16
CA LEU A 297 46.15 -1.63 126.99
C LEU A 297 47.49 -1.08 127.47
N LEU A 298 48.22 -0.39 126.59
CA LEU A 298 49.49 0.26 126.93
C LEU A 298 49.29 1.36 127.97
N ILE A 299 48.26 2.21 127.84
CA ILE A 299 47.92 3.24 128.82
C ILE A 299 47.52 2.61 130.16
N TYR A 300 46.69 1.56 130.14
CA TYR A 300 46.26 0.84 131.34
C TYR A 300 47.45 0.20 132.08
N LEU A 301 48.31 -0.54 131.37
CA LEU A 301 49.52 -1.13 131.94
C LEU A 301 50.46 -0.06 132.47
N SER A 302 50.65 1.04 131.73
CA SER A 302 51.45 2.17 132.19
C SER A 302 50.93 2.72 133.53
N PHE A 303 49.62 2.91 133.69
CA PHE A 303 49.04 3.35 134.96
C PHE A 303 49.24 2.34 136.10
N VAL A 304 48.98 1.05 135.84
CA VAL A 304 49.11 -0.02 136.85
C VAL A 304 50.56 -0.21 137.29
N LEU A 305 51.53 -0.08 136.38
CA LEU A 305 52.95 -0.27 136.71
C LEU A 305 53.58 0.98 137.34
N ILE A 306 53.17 2.19 136.95
CA ILE A 306 53.77 3.44 137.46
C ILE A 306 53.19 3.84 138.82
N LYS A 307 51.90 3.60 139.07
CA LYS A 307 51.24 3.94 140.34
C LYS A 307 51.94 3.37 141.60
N PRO A 308 52.31 2.07 141.67
CA PRO A 308 53.04 1.55 142.83
C PRO A 308 54.50 2.03 142.89
N LEU A 309 55.09 2.37 141.74
CA LEU A 309 56.49 2.80 141.61
C LEU A 309 56.75 4.21 142.16
N ILE A 310 55.75 5.08 142.11
CA ILE A 310 55.81 6.44 142.69
C ILE A 310 55.74 6.37 144.23
N SER A 311 55.08 5.36 144.78
CA SER A 311 54.90 5.21 146.23
C SER A 311 56.09 4.55 146.93
N ASP A 312 56.77 3.60 146.29
CA ASP A 312 57.99 2.97 146.82
C ASP A 312 58.92 2.52 145.66
N PRO A 313 60.05 3.21 145.40
CA PRO A 313 60.86 2.93 144.22
C PRO A 313 61.77 1.71 144.41
N ASN A 314 61.28 0.52 144.04
CA ASN A 314 62.09 -0.69 143.98
C ASN A 314 62.62 -0.96 142.55
N TRP A 315 63.92 -0.81 142.35
CA TRP A 315 64.57 -0.92 141.05
C TRP A 315 64.54 -2.35 140.47
N GLU A 316 64.51 -3.38 141.31
CA GLU A 316 64.48 -4.78 140.86
C GLU A 316 63.15 -5.14 140.17
N GLU A 317 62.03 -4.60 140.65
CA GLU A 317 60.72 -4.82 140.05
C GLU A 317 60.59 -4.18 138.66
N ILE A 318 61.28 -3.06 138.42
CA ILE A 318 61.26 -2.35 137.13
C ILE A 318 61.92 -3.23 136.05
N ILE A 319 63.08 -3.82 136.37
CA ILE A 319 63.88 -4.60 135.41
C ILE A 319 63.10 -5.85 134.95
N ILE A 320 62.39 -6.51 135.86
CA ILE A 320 61.59 -7.71 135.54
C ILE A 320 60.36 -7.36 134.69
N LYS A 321 59.77 -6.16 134.88
CA LYS A 321 58.56 -5.72 134.18
C LYS A 321 58.85 -5.01 132.84
N LEU A 322 60.09 -4.57 132.60
CA LEU A 322 60.52 -3.86 131.39
C LEU A 322 60.32 -4.66 130.09
N PRO A 323 60.59 -5.97 130.00
CA PRO A 323 60.31 -6.76 128.81
C PRO A 323 58.81 -6.77 128.44
N ILE A 324 57.92 -6.78 129.44
CA ILE A 324 56.46 -6.78 129.22
C ILE A 324 56.01 -5.45 128.60
N LEU A 325 56.51 -4.32 129.12
CA LEU A 325 56.27 -2.99 128.53
C LEU A 325 56.86 -2.90 127.13
N ALA A 326 58.08 -3.40 126.91
CA ALA A 326 58.73 -3.41 125.61
C ALA A 326 57.93 -4.21 124.56
N SER A 327 57.40 -5.38 124.94
CA SER A 327 56.51 -6.17 124.07
C SER A 327 55.19 -5.44 123.76
N CYS A 328 54.61 -4.72 124.72
CA CYS A 328 53.39 -3.93 124.50
C CYS A 328 53.63 -2.73 123.58
N VAL A 329 54.75 -2.02 123.76
CA VAL A 329 55.17 -0.91 122.88
C VAL A 329 55.41 -1.43 121.47
N TRP A 330 56.08 -2.58 121.32
CA TRP A 330 56.28 -3.21 120.02
C TRP A 330 54.94 -3.60 119.37
N LEU A 331 54.01 -4.19 120.12
CA LEU A 331 52.67 -4.55 119.61
C LEU A 331 51.86 -3.33 119.16
N CYS A 332 51.86 -2.25 119.95
CA CYS A 332 51.18 -1.00 119.59
C CYS A 332 51.77 -0.39 118.31
N TRP A 333 53.10 -0.35 118.21
CA TRP A 333 53.80 0.16 117.03
C TRP A 333 53.57 -0.73 115.79
N PHE A 334 53.65 -2.05 115.95
CA PHE A 334 53.39 -3.02 114.87
C PHE A 334 51.97 -2.86 114.33
N SER A 335 50.99 -2.77 115.24
CA SER A 335 49.58 -2.54 114.88
C SER A 335 49.40 -1.21 114.14
N ALA A 336 50.01 -0.13 114.63
CA ALA A 336 49.91 1.21 114.02
C ALA A 336 50.50 1.23 112.61
N LYS A 337 51.63 0.55 112.44
CA LYS A 337 52.29 0.40 111.15
C LYS A 337 51.48 -0.44 110.17
N GLN A 338 50.88 -1.54 110.63
CA GLN A 338 50.01 -2.39 109.81
C GLN A 338 48.71 -1.68 109.40
N TYR A 339 48.14 -0.85 110.27
CA TYR A 339 47.04 0.06 109.92
C TYR A 339 47.46 1.07 108.84
N GLY A 340 48.64 1.70 109.00
CA GLY A 340 49.18 2.61 107.99
C GLY A 340 49.39 1.94 106.62
N PHE A 341 49.90 0.70 106.62
CA PHE A 341 50.10 -0.07 105.39
C PHE A 341 48.78 -0.42 104.69
N THR A 342 47.82 -0.98 105.43
CA THR A 342 46.51 -1.33 104.86
C THR A 342 45.76 -0.10 104.34
N THR A 343 45.91 1.06 105.00
CA THR A 343 45.37 2.35 104.51
C THR A 343 45.97 2.74 103.17
N ARG A 344 47.31 2.71 103.03
CA ARG A 344 48.00 3.10 101.78
C ARG A 344 47.65 2.18 100.61
N ILE A 345 47.59 0.87 100.84
CA ILE A 345 47.20 -0.10 99.82
C ILE A 345 45.77 0.16 99.37
N ARG A 346 44.86 0.42 100.31
CA ARG A 346 43.46 0.73 99.98
C ARG A 346 43.34 2.02 99.17
N GLU A 347 44.10 3.04 99.51
CA GLU A 347 44.11 4.33 98.79
C GLU A 347 44.66 4.17 97.36
N ASP A 348 45.71 3.36 97.17
CA ASP A 348 46.22 3.02 95.83
C ASP A 348 45.15 2.33 94.97
N TYR A 349 44.42 1.36 95.53
CA TYR A 349 43.30 0.71 94.83
C TYR A 349 42.11 1.66 94.61
N ALA A 350 41.85 2.60 95.52
CA ALA A 350 40.83 3.62 95.35
C ALA A 350 41.17 4.59 94.22
N TYR A 351 42.44 5.00 94.12
CA TYR A 351 42.96 5.80 93.02
C TYR A 351 42.88 5.06 91.68
N LYS A 352 43.34 3.80 91.62
CA LYS A 352 43.22 2.94 90.43
C LYS A 352 41.77 2.74 89.98
N TYR A 353 40.84 2.61 90.92
CA TYR A 353 39.41 2.56 90.63
C TYR A 353 38.90 3.87 90.02
N ALA A 354 39.22 5.02 90.61
CA ALA A 354 38.78 6.32 90.11
C ALA A 354 39.35 6.63 88.71
N VAL A 355 40.63 6.34 88.49
CA VAL A 355 41.28 6.49 87.17
C VAL A 355 40.63 5.57 86.14
N SER A 356 40.34 4.31 86.49
CA SER A 356 39.68 3.36 85.58
C SER A 356 38.24 3.78 85.23
N MET A 357 37.51 4.39 86.16
CA MET A 357 36.18 4.95 85.90
C MET A 357 36.23 6.20 85.01
N ALA A 358 37.21 7.08 85.23
CA ALA A 358 37.39 8.29 84.44
C ALA A 358 37.96 8.00 83.04
N PHE A 359 38.65 6.88 82.87
CA PHE A 359 39.30 6.48 81.61
C PHE A 359 38.31 6.38 80.45
N GLU A 360 37.10 5.83 80.62
CA GLU A 360 36.12 5.78 79.52
C GLU A 360 35.68 7.19 79.08
N GLY A 361 35.53 8.14 80.02
CA GLY A 361 35.25 9.53 79.70
C GLY A 361 36.38 10.20 78.92
N TYR A 362 37.63 10.01 79.37
CA TYR A 362 38.80 10.55 78.67
C TYR A 362 39.07 9.88 77.32
N LYS A 363 38.80 8.57 77.20
CA LYS A 363 38.94 7.81 75.96
C LYS A 363 37.95 8.29 74.90
N ASN A 364 36.69 8.54 75.29
CA ASN A 364 35.69 9.10 74.39
C ASN A 364 36.07 10.52 73.95
N ALA A 365 36.46 11.39 74.89
CA ALA A 365 36.92 12.74 74.57
C ALA A 365 38.20 12.75 73.70
N ALA A 366 39.16 11.86 73.96
CA ALA A 366 40.40 11.78 73.18
C ALA A 366 40.17 11.20 71.77
N ARG A 367 39.22 10.26 71.62
CA ARG A 367 38.82 9.71 70.32
C ARG A 367 38.25 10.80 69.39
N GLU A 368 37.53 11.77 69.93
CA GLU A 368 36.99 12.91 69.17
C GLU A 368 38.06 13.93 68.76
N ILE A 369 39.15 14.05 69.52
CA ILE A 369 40.18 15.10 69.31
C ILE A 369 41.32 14.63 68.38
N ASN A 370 42.06 13.57 68.76
CA ASN A 370 43.20 13.06 67.96
C ASN A 370 43.59 11.63 68.37
N LYS A 371 43.96 10.81 67.38
CA LYS A 371 44.47 9.45 67.54
C LYS A 371 45.79 9.38 68.33
N ASP A 372 46.69 10.35 68.17
CA ASP A 372 47.96 10.38 68.91
C ASP A 372 47.75 10.57 70.41
N LEU A 373 46.76 11.39 70.78
CA LEU A 373 46.37 11.63 72.18
C LEU A 373 45.75 10.36 72.79
N LEU A 374 44.96 9.62 72.02
CA LEU A 374 44.40 8.34 72.44
C LEU A 374 45.51 7.30 72.70
N GLU A 375 46.53 7.23 71.85
CA GLU A 375 47.66 6.32 72.01
C GLU A 375 48.49 6.67 73.26
N GLN A 376 48.78 7.96 73.48
CA GLN A 376 49.45 8.42 74.70
C GLN A 376 48.62 8.12 75.96
N LEU A 377 47.31 8.35 75.92
CA LEU A 377 46.40 8.07 77.03
C LEU A 377 46.40 6.57 77.37
N LEU A 378 46.30 5.71 76.36
CA LEU A 378 46.35 4.25 76.53
C LEU A 378 47.69 3.81 77.14
N SER A 379 48.81 4.28 76.58
CA SER A 379 50.15 3.96 77.06
C SER A 379 50.37 4.39 78.51
N LEU A 380 50.03 5.63 78.86
CA LEU A 380 50.14 6.14 80.23
C LEU A 380 49.22 5.43 81.22
N THR A 381 48.01 5.07 80.80
CA THR A 381 47.04 4.34 81.64
C THR A 381 47.54 2.93 81.93
N VAL A 382 48.02 2.21 80.91
CA VAL A 382 48.61 0.87 81.08
C VAL A 382 49.84 0.93 81.97
N LEU A 383 50.73 1.90 81.78
CA LEU A 383 51.90 2.12 82.63
C LEU A 383 51.52 2.45 84.08
N ASN A 384 50.44 3.20 84.32
CA ASN A 384 50.00 3.53 85.66
C ASN A 384 49.34 2.32 86.36
N ILE A 385 48.46 1.61 85.67
CA ILE A 385 47.77 0.42 86.21
C ILE A 385 48.76 -0.73 86.47
N SER A 386 49.78 -0.89 85.62
CA SER A 386 50.80 -1.94 85.76
C SER A 386 51.81 -1.69 86.89
N LYS A 387 51.85 -0.49 87.50
CA LYS A 387 52.72 -0.24 88.66
C LYS A 387 52.31 -1.12 89.85
N ASN A 388 53.25 -1.96 90.24
CA ASN A 388 53.07 -2.93 91.31
C ASN A 388 52.82 -2.20 92.66
N PRO A 389 51.72 -2.53 93.38
CA PRO A 389 51.44 -1.97 94.71
C PRO A 389 52.52 -2.32 95.76
N ILE A 390 53.42 -3.27 95.47
CA ILE A 390 54.55 -3.63 96.33
C ILE A 390 55.58 -2.50 96.45
N SER A 391 55.64 -1.57 95.50
CA SER A 391 56.51 -0.37 95.59
C SER A 391 56.23 0.49 96.85
N ILE A 392 55.02 0.41 97.42
CA ILE A 392 54.65 1.06 98.68
C ILE A 392 55.42 0.43 99.87
N PHE A 393 55.87 -0.82 99.74
CA PHE A 393 56.66 -1.54 100.76
C PHE A 393 58.16 -1.27 100.65
N GLU A 394 58.66 -0.80 99.52
CA GLU A 394 60.09 -0.54 99.25
C GLU A 394 60.59 0.78 99.84
N THR A 395 59.77 1.47 100.65
CA THR A 395 60.23 2.68 101.31
C THR A 395 61.32 2.27 102.32
N LYS A 396 62.54 2.82 102.17
CA LYS A 396 63.75 2.65 103.01
C LYS A 396 63.57 2.83 104.54
N ASN A 397 62.34 2.96 105.02
CA ASN A 397 61.94 3.11 106.42
C ASN A 397 61.14 1.90 106.95
N ASN A 398 61.25 0.73 106.33
CA ASN A 398 60.63 -0.50 106.85
C ASN A 398 61.46 -1.11 107.99
N HIS A 399 61.61 -0.40 109.10
CA HIS A 399 62.30 -0.91 110.28
C HIS A 399 61.52 -2.09 110.89
N GLY A 400 62.20 -3.06 111.51
CA GLY A 400 61.56 -4.24 112.13
C GLY A 400 61.14 -4.03 113.59
N SER A 401 61.56 -2.93 114.21
CA SER A 401 61.26 -2.62 115.62
C SER A 401 61.17 -1.10 115.85
N PRO A 402 60.48 -0.65 116.91
CA PRO A 402 60.43 0.75 117.31
C PRO A 402 61.83 1.32 117.58
N ILE A 403 62.72 0.50 118.15
CA ILE A 403 64.09 0.89 118.48
C ILE A 403 64.88 1.16 117.19
N ASN A 404 64.73 0.32 116.16
CA ASN A 404 65.41 0.54 114.88
C ASN A 404 64.93 1.82 114.19
N GLU A 405 63.64 2.16 114.29
CA GLU A 405 63.12 3.43 113.76
C GLU A 405 63.63 4.65 114.56
N ILE A 406 63.69 4.54 115.89
CA ILE A 406 64.24 5.60 116.74
C ILE A 406 65.74 5.75 116.49
N ILE A 407 66.50 4.65 116.41
CA ILE A 407 67.94 4.65 116.11
C ILE A 407 68.18 5.23 114.73
N ASP A 408 67.47 4.82 113.69
CA ASP A 408 67.67 5.40 112.35
C ASP A 408 67.23 6.86 112.27
N SER A 409 66.16 7.25 112.98
CA SER A 409 65.73 8.65 113.06
C SER A 409 66.68 9.53 113.87
N THR A 410 67.27 9.00 114.95
CA THR A 410 68.24 9.71 115.80
C THR A 410 69.62 9.69 115.18
N LEU A 411 70.09 8.61 114.55
CA LEU A 411 71.31 8.56 113.75
C LEU A 411 71.23 9.50 112.54
N LYS A 412 70.08 9.57 111.84
CA LYS A 412 69.87 10.60 110.82
C LYS A 412 69.96 12.01 111.42
N ARG A 413 69.33 12.27 112.56
CA ARG A 413 69.41 13.58 113.24
C ARG A 413 70.82 13.89 113.78
N ILE A 414 71.55 12.90 114.29
CA ILE A 414 72.90 13.06 114.85
C ILE A 414 73.93 13.22 113.73
N ASN A 415 73.79 12.53 112.59
CA ASN A 415 74.63 12.81 111.41
C ASN A 415 74.41 14.23 110.87
N ILE A 416 73.21 14.80 111.05
CA ILE A 416 72.90 16.20 110.71
C ILE A 416 73.47 17.19 111.76
N ILE A 417 73.75 16.76 113.00
CA ILE A 417 74.27 17.61 114.09
C ILE A 417 75.81 17.47 114.26
N GLY A 418 76.38 16.29 114.09
CA GLY A 418 77.84 16.04 114.12
C GLY A 418 78.59 16.62 112.92
N THR A 419 77.88 16.93 111.84
CA THR A 419 78.40 17.75 110.73
C THR A 419 78.41 19.25 111.05
N ASN A 420 77.69 19.70 112.09
CA ASN A 420 77.63 21.11 112.51
C ASN A 420 78.49 21.44 113.76
N GLY A 421 79.03 20.43 114.48
CA GLY A 421 79.86 20.63 115.69
C GLY A 421 81.38 20.58 115.47
N LYS A 422 81.85 20.31 114.25
CA LYS A 422 83.29 20.33 113.88
C LYS A 422 83.72 21.62 113.18
N SER A 423 82.86 22.64 113.12
CA SER A 423 83.15 23.93 112.46
C SER A 423 83.40 25.11 113.41
N GLU A 424 83.48 24.91 114.73
CA GLU A 424 83.64 26.03 115.70
C GLU A 424 84.82 25.90 116.69
N ILE A 425 85.78 24.97 116.52
CA ILE A 425 87.00 24.91 117.38
C ILE A 425 88.33 25.03 116.58
N GLU A 426 88.28 25.24 115.26
CA GLU A 426 89.46 25.70 114.49
C GLU A 426 89.20 27.11 113.97
N LYS A 427 89.34 28.11 114.86
CA LYS A 427 89.77 29.50 114.61
C LYS A 427 89.70 30.31 115.92
N GLU A 428 90.67 30.06 116.79
CA GLU A 428 91.45 31.13 117.41
C GLU A 428 92.92 30.88 117.09
#